data_AF-A0A8H8BW72-F1
#
_entry.id   AF-A0A8H8BW72-F1
#
_cell.length_a   1.000
_cell.length_b   1.000
_cell.length_c   1.000
_cell.angle_alpha   90.00
_cell.angle_beta   90.00
_cell.angle_gamma   90.00
#
_symmetry.space_group_name_H-M   'P 1'
#
loop_
_entity.id
_entity.type
_entity.pdbx_description
1 polymer ?
#
loop_
_entity_poly.entity_id
_entity_poly.type
_entity_poly.pdbx_seq_one_letter_code
_entity_poly.pdbx_strand_id
1 'polypeptide(L)'
;MKRAFFQQIDGIRSGTKLSHSESSYVTIFHEILSSKLPEQEKTTLRLTDEAELIVGAGTETTGWTLSIAVFHLLDSPAVLRKLKKELRTVDPGCLGQTPIPTLQSLPYLSAIINESLRLSYETSQRLQRVFPHPVIFEPSKCGMAWTTPAGTASLAAVFAKFGSVAVRDKKDIGILKLSNMTIDDVKLWGDCFLPIQKPGSRGVRITVEE
;
A
#
# COMPACT_ATOMS: atom_id res chain seq x y z
N MET A 1 18.42 8.23 -10.92
CA MET A 1 17.20 8.66 -10.21
C MET A 1 17.51 9.12 -8.78
N LYS A 2 18.06 8.26 -7.92
CA LYS A 2 18.39 8.56 -6.51
C LYS A 2 19.19 9.85 -6.25
N ARG A 3 20.22 10.14 -7.06
CA ARG A 3 21.00 11.40 -6.96
C ARG A 3 20.16 12.66 -7.18
N ALA A 4 19.16 12.61 -8.06
CA ALA A 4 18.28 13.75 -8.33
C ALA A 4 17.31 13.99 -7.15
N PHE A 5 16.75 12.92 -6.58
CA PHE A 5 15.93 13.01 -5.36
C PHE A 5 16.71 13.60 -4.19
N PHE A 6 17.94 13.12 -3.99
CA PHE A 6 18.81 13.63 -2.93
C PHE A 6 19.04 15.14 -3.05
N GLN A 7 19.41 15.62 -4.25
CA GLN A 7 19.60 17.06 -4.52
C GLN A 7 18.32 17.87 -4.34
N GLN A 8 17.16 17.32 -4.71
CA GLN A 8 15.89 18.01 -4.54
C GLN A 8 15.49 18.12 -3.08
N ILE A 9 15.66 17.05 -2.30
CA ILE A 9 15.36 17.02 -0.86
C ILE A 9 16.32 17.91 -0.08
N ASP A 10 17.62 17.87 -0.37
CA ASP A 10 18.59 18.80 0.22
C ASP A 10 18.25 20.25 -0.10
N GLY A 11 17.78 20.53 -1.32
CA GLY A 11 17.31 21.86 -1.70
C GLY A 11 16.11 22.32 -0.87
N ILE A 12 15.13 21.44 -0.65
CA ILE A 12 13.95 21.74 0.20
C ILE A 12 14.38 21.93 1.66
N ARG A 13 15.27 21.08 2.17
CA ARG A 13 15.72 21.10 3.58
C ARG A 13 16.58 22.32 3.91
N SER A 14 17.43 22.76 2.98
CA SER A 14 18.28 23.95 3.13
C SER A 14 17.53 25.27 2.88
N GLY A 15 16.26 25.22 2.49
CA GLY A 15 15.48 26.41 2.14
C GLY A 15 15.93 27.10 0.84
N THR A 16 16.82 26.48 0.05
CA THR A 16 17.23 26.99 -1.26
C THR A 16 16.21 26.70 -2.36
N LYS A 17 15.26 25.79 -2.11
CA LYS A 17 14.03 25.62 -2.88
C LYS A 17 12.81 26.02 -2.04
N LEU A 18 11.85 26.63 -2.72
CA LEU A 18 10.64 27.31 -2.23
C LEU A 18 10.14 26.80 -0.88
N SER A 19 10.09 27.70 0.09
CA SER A 19 9.46 27.49 1.40
C SER A 19 7.97 27.11 1.25
N HIS A 20 7.35 26.61 2.33
CA HIS A 20 5.90 26.33 2.39
C HIS A 20 5.05 27.51 1.88
N SER A 21 5.56 28.75 2.02
CA SER A 21 4.93 30.00 1.56
C SER A 21 5.17 30.39 0.08
N GLU A 22 6.15 29.79 -0.60
CA GLU A 22 6.56 30.22 -1.95
C GLU A 22 6.30 29.16 -3.04
N SER A 23 6.06 27.90 -2.67
CA SER A 23 5.74 26.85 -3.64
C SER A 23 4.27 26.90 -4.04
N SER A 24 3.98 26.86 -5.33
CA SER A 24 2.61 26.69 -5.83
C SER A 24 2.00 25.33 -5.48
N TYR A 25 2.84 24.37 -5.06
CA TYR A 25 2.41 23.03 -4.64
C TYR A 25 3.16 22.58 -3.38
N VAL A 26 2.42 22.30 -2.31
CA VAL A 26 2.95 21.65 -1.11
C VAL A 26 3.06 20.16 -1.39
N THR A 27 4.26 19.60 -1.19
CA THR A 27 4.48 18.15 -1.33
C THR A 27 4.52 17.47 0.03
N ILE A 28 4.37 16.15 0.06
CA ILE A 28 4.48 15.35 1.29
C ILE A 28 5.79 15.61 2.05
N PHE A 29 6.89 15.92 1.35
CA PHE A 29 8.18 16.21 1.99
C PHE A 29 8.19 17.54 2.76
N HIS A 30 7.41 18.52 2.31
CA HIS A 30 7.25 19.78 3.06
C HIS A 30 6.54 19.52 4.38
N GLU A 31 5.51 18.67 4.37
CA GLU A 31 4.77 18.27 5.58
C GLU A 31 5.60 17.40 6.52
N ILE A 32 6.38 16.45 5.99
CA ILE A 32 7.28 15.64 6.83
C ILE A 32 8.32 16.53 7.52
N LEU A 33 8.90 17.51 6.80
CA LEU A 33 9.89 18.43 7.37
C LEU A 33 9.27 19.37 8.42
N SER A 34 8.06 19.87 8.20
CA SER A 34 7.33 20.74 9.14
C SER A 34 6.71 19.98 10.33
N SER A 35 6.64 18.65 10.26
CA SER A 35 6.00 17.81 11.28
C SER A 35 6.76 17.77 12.61
N LYS A 36 6.14 17.13 13.62
CA LYS A 36 6.74 16.86 14.94
C LYS A 36 7.60 15.59 14.97
N LEU A 37 7.93 15.01 13.81
CA LEU A 37 8.76 13.82 13.75
C LEU A 37 10.18 14.09 14.28
N PRO A 38 10.86 13.07 14.84
CA PRO A 38 12.26 13.19 15.26
C PRO A 38 13.17 13.60 14.10
N GLU A 39 14.23 14.34 14.38
CA GLU A 39 15.18 14.80 13.36
C GLU A 39 15.85 13.66 12.58
N GLN A 40 15.95 12.47 13.18
CA GLN A 40 16.45 11.25 12.54
C GLN A 40 15.56 10.80 11.37
N GLU A 41 14.24 11.03 11.43
CA GLU A 41 13.29 10.71 10.36
C GLU A 41 13.29 11.77 9.24
N LYS A 42 13.93 12.92 9.48
CA LYS A 42 13.99 14.07 8.54
C LYS A 42 15.34 14.16 7.81
N THR A 43 16.21 13.17 7.96
CA THR A 43 17.49 13.16 7.25
C THR A 43 17.28 13.03 5.74
N THR A 44 18.15 13.66 4.94
CA THR A 44 18.03 13.62 3.46
C THR A 44 18.06 12.19 2.94
N LEU A 45 18.91 11.33 3.51
CA LEU A 45 18.99 9.93 3.10
C LEU A 45 17.63 9.23 3.30
N ARG A 46 17.05 9.37 4.49
CA ARG A 46 15.74 8.80 4.84
C ARG A 46 14.64 9.27 3.90
N LEU A 47 14.55 10.57 3.66
CA LEU A 47 13.55 11.16 2.76
C LEU A 47 13.79 10.77 1.30
N THR A 48 15.04 10.57 0.90
CA THR A 48 15.39 10.13 -0.46
C THR A 48 14.91 8.70 -0.70
N ASP A 49 15.09 7.83 0.29
CA ASP A 49 14.58 6.46 0.23
C ASP A 49 13.04 6.44 0.17
N GLU A 50 12.35 7.31 0.93
CA GLU A 50 10.89 7.47 0.82
C GLU A 50 10.45 7.99 -0.55
N ALA A 51 11.16 8.96 -1.13
CA ALA A 51 10.85 9.49 -2.45
C ALA A 51 10.96 8.42 -3.54
N GLU A 52 12.05 7.64 -3.51
CA GLU A 52 12.27 6.54 -4.44
C GLU A 52 11.14 5.51 -4.33
N LEU A 53 10.75 5.16 -3.10
CA LEU A 53 9.71 4.18 -2.82
C LEU A 53 8.31 4.65 -3.25
N ILE A 54 7.91 5.89 -2.90
CA ILE A 54 6.60 6.45 -3.24
C ILE A 54 6.46 6.61 -4.76
N VAL A 55 7.48 7.16 -5.43
CA VAL A 55 7.44 7.36 -6.89
C VAL A 55 7.44 6.02 -7.60
N GLY A 56 8.27 5.05 -7.18
CA GLY A 56 8.30 3.72 -7.76
C GLY A 56 6.95 3.01 -7.63
N ALA A 57 6.43 2.92 -6.40
CA ALA A 57 5.16 2.23 -6.13
C ALA A 57 3.98 2.89 -6.85
N GLY A 58 3.90 4.23 -6.89
CA GLY A 58 2.78 4.95 -7.49
C GLY A 58 2.81 4.98 -9.02
N THR A 59 3.99 4.88 -9.65
CA THR A 59 4.12 5.03 -11.11
C THR A 59 3.86 3.72 -11.84
N GLU A 60 4.59 2.66 -11.50
CA GLU A 60 4.54 1.40 -12.25
C GLU A 60 3.16 0.74 -12.13
N THR A 61 2.69 0.56 -10.89
CA THR A 61 1.41 -0.13 -10.61
C THR A 61 0.19 0.57 -11.23
N THR A 62 0.14 1.90 -11.11
CA THR A 62 -0.93 2.71 -11.69
C THR A 62 -0.83 2.71 -13.21
N GLY A 63 0.38 2.89 -13.75
CA GLY A 63 0.62 2.93 -15.19
C GLY A 63 0.23 1.63 -15.88
N TRP A 64 0.52 0.49 -15.27
CA TRP A 64 0.10 -0.81 -15.78
C TRP A 64 -1.41 -1.02 -15.70
N THR A 65 -2.03 -0.70 -14.56
CA THR A 65 -3.50 -0.79 -14.42
C THR A 65 -4.21 0.05 -15.48
N LEU A 66 -3.73 1.27 -15.75
CA LEU A 66 -4.24 2.12 -16.82
C LEU A 66 -4.01 1.52 -18.21
N SER A 67 -2.86 0.89 -18.43
CA SER A 67 -2.56 0.22 -19.71
C SER A 67 -3.53 -0.93 -19.99
N ILE A 68 -3.82 -1.76 -18.98
CA ILE A 68 -4.82 -2.84 -19.06
C ILE A 68 -6.22 -2.28 -19.30
N ALA A 69 -6.59 -1.21 -18.59
CA ALA A 69 -7.88 -0.53 -18.80
C ALA A 69 -8.05 -0.07 -20.25
N VAL A 70 -7.04 0.65 -20.79
CA VAL A 70 -7.07 1.18 -22.16
C VAL A 70 -7.09 0.05 -23.18
N PHE A 71 -6.28 -1.00 -23.00
CA PHE A 71 -6.26 -2.16 -23.88
C PHE A 71 -7.65 -2.78 -24.03
N HIS A 72 -8.31 -3.14 -22.92
CA HIS A 72 -9.63 -3.75 -22.95
C HIS A 72 -10.74 -2.81 -23.45
N LEU A 73 -10.63 -1.50 -23.17
CA LEU A 73 -11.56 -0.52 -23.71
C LEU A 73 -11.45 -0.41 -25.24
N LEU A 74 -10.24 -0.46 -25.79
CA LEU A 74 -10.03 -0.41 -27.24
C LEU A 74 -10.48 -1.71 -27.93
N ASP A 75 -10.27 -2.86 -27.29
CA ASP A 75 -10.69 -4.18 -27.79
C ASP A 75 -12.23 -4.36 -27.73
N SER A 76 -12.92 -3.64 -26.83
CA SER A 76 -14.37 -3.71 -26.65
C SER A 76 -15.07 -2.38 -26.98
N PRO A 77 -15.34 -2.06 -28.26
CA PRO A 77 -15.97 -0.80 -28.67
C PRO A 77 -17.31 -0.50 -27.99
N ALA A 78 -18.10 -1.54 -27.67
CA ALA A 78 -19.36 -1.39 -26.96
C ALA A 78 -19.17 -0.85 -25.53
N VAL A 79 -18.17 -1.38 -24.81
CA VAL A 79 -17.81 -0.95 -23.45
C VAL A 79 -17.31 0.49 -23.47
N LEU A 80 -16.40 0.82 -24.40
CA LEU A 80 -15.86 2.16 -24.57
C LEU A 80 -16.95 3.19 -24.90
N ARG A 81 -17.87 2.85 -25.80
CA ARG A 81 -18.99 3.74 -26.15
C ARG A 81 -19.89 4.01 -24.95
N LYS A 82 -20.16 2.99 -24.11
CA LYS A 82 -20.94 3.16 -22.89
C LYS A 82 -20.21 4.06 -21.87
N LEU A 83 -18.90 3.87 -21.69
CA LEU A 83 -18.08 4.71 -20.83
C LEU A 83 -18.08 6.17 -21.29
N LYS A 84 -17.83 6.42 -22.59
CA LYS A 84 -17.87 7.76 -23.17
C LYS A 84 -19.24 8.42 -23.02
N LYS A 85 -20.33 7.65 -23.12
CA LYS A 85 -21.69 8.17 -22.91
C LYS A 85 -21.89 8.65 -21.48
N GLU A 86 -21.43 7.89 -20.49
CA GLU A 86 -21.50 8.28 -19.08
C GLU A 86 -20.59 9.50 -18.80
N LEU A 87 -19.35 9.50 -19.26
CA LEU A 87 -18.44 10.65 -19.04
C LEU A 87 -18.99 11.96 -19.61
N ARG A 88 -19.67 11.92 -20.75
CA ARG A 88 -20.29 13.09 -21.38
C ARG A 88 -21.44 13.69 -20.56
N THR A 89 -22.01 12.99 -19.58
CA THR A 89 -23.06 13.57 -18.73
C THR A 89 -22.50 14.58 -17.74
N VAL A 90 -21.21 14.46 -17.38
CA VAL A 90 -20.53 15.36 -16.43
C VAL A 90 -19.42 16.19 -17.06
N ASP A 91 -18.94 15.81 -18.25
CA ASP A 91 -18.00 16.58 -19.07
C ASP A 91 -18.40 16.58 -20.56
N PRO A 92 -19.47 17.30 -20.95
CA PRO A 92 -19.94 17.31 -22.34
C PRO A 92 -18.88 17.83 -23.33
N GLY A 93 -18.04 18.76 -22.89
CA GLY A 93 -16.99 19.38 -23.70
C GLY A 93 -15.66 18.63 -23.71
N CYS A 94 -15.52 17.58 -22.90
CA CYS A 94 -14.24 16.89 -22.67
C CYS A 94 -13.12 17.88 -22.29
N LEU A 95 -13.46 18.89 -21.49
CA LEU A 95 -12.55 19.96 -21.10
C LEU A 95 -11.59 19.50 -19.98
N GLY A 96 -11.85 18.35 -19.36
CA GLY A 96 -11.00 17.79 -18.30
C GLY A 96 -11.05 18.60 -16.99
N GLN A 97 -12.03 19.48 -16.85
CA GLN A 97 -12.21 20.36 -15.69
C GLN A 97 -13.17 19.77 -14.65
N THR A 98 -13.71 18.58 -14.89
CA THR A 98 -14.66 17.93 -13.98
C THR A 98 -13.96 17.60 -12.66
N PRO A 99 -14.50 18.05 -11.51
CA PRO A 99 -13.92 17.74 -10.21
C PRO A 99 -13.86 16.23 -9.95
N ILE A 100 -12.80 15.79 -9.26
CA ILE A 100 -12.58 14.37 -8.90
C ILE A 100 -13.81 13.75 -8.19
N PRO A 101 -14.46 14.41 -7.20
CA PRO A 101 -15.64 13.82 -6.54
C PRO A 101 -16.79 13.52 -7.51
N THR A 102 -16.97 14.36 -8.53
CA THR A 102 -17.98 14.15 -9.58
C THR A 102 -17.63 12.93 -10.41
N LEU A 103 -16.37 12.77 -10.83
CA LEU A 103 -15.92 11.57 -11.55
C LEU A 103 -16.06 10.29 -10.70
N GLN A 104 -15.73 10.36 -9.41
CA GLN A 104 -15.87 9.23 -8.48
C GLN A 104 -17.33 8.79 -8.28
N SER A 105 -18.29 9.68 -8.48
CA SER A 105 -19.72 9.34 -8.38
C SER A 105 -20.24 8.53 -9.58
N LEU A 106 -19.48 8.45 -10.67
CA LEU A 106 -19.90 7.74 -11.88
C LEU A 106 -19.81 6.22 -11.69
N PRO A 107 -20.93 5.49 -11.74
CA PRO A 107 -20.94 4.07 -11.42
C PRO A 107 -20.25 3.22 -12.47
N TYR A 108 -20.37 3.55 -13.77
CA TYR A 108 -19.75 2.75 -14.82
C TYR A 108 -18.25 3.00 -14.93
N LEU A 109 -17.78 4.25 -14.77
CA LEU A 109 -16.36 4.54 -14.62
C LEU A 109 -15.76 3.77 -13.44
N SER A 110 -16.43 3.77 -12.29
CA SER A 110 -16.00 3.02 -11.11
C SER A 110 -15.93 1.51 -11.38
N ALA A 111 -16.92 0.96 -12.10
CA ALA A 111 -16.92 -0.43 -12.51
C ALA A 111 -15.74 -0.78 -13.44
N ILE A 112 -15.40 0.11 -14.38
CA ILE A 112 -14.25 -0.07 -15.28
C ILE A 112 -12.93 -0.05 -14.48
N ILE A 113 -12.77 0.87 -13.53
CA ILE A 113 -11.57 0.93 -12.68
C ILE A 113 -11.43 -0.36 -11.88
N ASN A 114 -12.51 -0.82 -11.24
CA ASN A 114 -12.51 -2.06 -10.46
C ASN A 114 -12.18 -3.28 -11.32
N GLU A 115 -12.73 -3.36 -12.52
CA GLU A 115 -12.45 -4.47 -13.44
C GLU A 115 -11.00 -4.42 -13.97
N SER A 116 -10.47 -3.22 -14.21
CA SER A 116 -9.07 -3.03 -14.61
C SER A 116 -8.11 -3.48 -13.50
N LEU A 117 -8.43 -3.15 -12.24
CA LEU A 117 -7.71 -3.64 -11.06
C LEU A 117 -7.81 -5.17 -10.91
N ARG A 118 -8.97 -5.76 -11.24
CA ARG A 118 -9.15 -7.22 -11.22
C ARG A 118 -8.28 -7.93 -12.28
N LEU A 119 -8.08 -7.28 -13.43
CA LEU A 119 -7.35 -7.83 -14.59
C LEU A 119 -5.86 -7.50 -14.60
N SER A 120 -5.39 -6.56 -13.77
CA SER A 120 -3.99 -6.11 -13.81
C SER A 120 -3.00 -7.11 -13.20
N TYR A 121 -3.44 -7.98 -12.28
CA TYR A 121 -2.69 -9.11 -11.65
C TYR A 121 -1.26 -8.82 -11.08
N GLU A 122 -0.74 -7.61 -11.19
CA GLU A 122 0.68 -7.25 -11.03
C GLU A 122 1.33 -7.76 -9.75
N THR A 123 0.63 -7.64 -8.63
CA THR A 123 1.15 -8.07 -7.32
C THR A 123 0.43 -9.32 -6.84
N SER A 124 0.57 -10.39 -7.62
CA SER A 124 0.08 -11.72 -7.21
C SER A 124 0.79 -12.25 -5.95
N GLN A 125 1.99 -11.74 -5.66
CA GLN A 125 2.73 -12.06 -4.44
C GLN A 125 2.48 -11.01 -3.36
N ARG A 126 2.19 -11.48 -2.14
CA ARG A 126 2.13 -10.60 -0.96
C ARG A 126 3.54 -10.24 -0.51
N LEU A 127 3.69 -9.07 0.12
CA LEU A 127 4.96 -8.66 0.72
C LEU A 127 5.50 -9.75 1.65
N GLN A 128 6.74 -10.16 1.40
CA GLN A 128 7.43 -11.11 2.27
C GLN A 128 7.65 -10.48 3.64
N ARG A 129 7.43 -11.27 4.70
CA ARG A 129 7.77 -10.89 6.06
C ARG A 129 8.89 -11.79 6.53
N VAL A 130 9.97 -11.20 7.04
CA VAL A 130 11.06 -11.95 7.66
C VAL A 130 10.93 -11.82 9.17
N PHE A 131 10.88 -12.95 9.86
CA PHE A 131 10.77 -12.94 11.32
C PHE A 131 12.15 -12.85 11.96
N PRO A 132 12.43 -11.84 12.80
CA PRO A 132 13.74 -11.72 13.47
C PRO A 132 13.96 -12.78 14.55
N HIS A 133 12.88 -13.43 15.00
CA HIS A 133 12.91 -14.50 15.99
C HIS A 133 12.14 -15.72 15.47
N PRO A 134 12.39 -16.92 16.01
CA PRO A 134 11.61 -18.09 15.64
C PRO A 134 10.12 -17.88 15.92
N VAL A 135 9.27 -18.23 14.96
CA VAL A 135 7.81 -18.20 15.13
C VAL A 135 7.34 -19.62 15.39
N ILE A 136 6.69 -19.82 16.53
CA ILE A 136 6.12 -21.11 16.90
C ILE A 136 4.63 -21.07 16.58
N PHE A 137 4.20 -21.99 15.71
CA PHE A 137 2.80 -22.27 15.46
C PHE A 137 2.43 -23.51 16.26
N GLU A 138 1.58 -23.35 17.27
CA GLU A 138 1.05 -24.44 18.08
C GLU A 138 -0.40 -24.70 17.66
N PRO A 139 -0.68 -25.70 16.81
CA PRO A 139 -2.05 -26.06 16.46
C PRO A 139 -2.72 -26.70 17.67
N SER A 140 -3.91 -26.23 18.03
CA SER A 140 -4.63 -26.66 19.24
C SER A 140 -4.98 -28.16 19.28
N LYS A 141 -5.00 -28.86 18.14
CA LYS A 141 -5.44 -30.28 18.04
C LYS A 141 -4.36 -31.30 17.69
N CYS A 142 -3.30 -30.91 16.98
CA CYS A 142 -2.31 -31.88 16.46
C CYS A 142 -1.18 -32.22 17.45
N GLY A 143 -1.06 -31.50 18.57
CA GLY A 143 0.02 -31.70 19.55
C GLY A 143 1.43 -31.47 19.01
N MET A 144 1.57 -31.01 17.76
CA MET A 144 2.84 -30.84 17.07
C MET A 144 3.06 -29.36 16.77
N ALA A 145 4.00 -28.75 17.49
CA ALA A 145 4.39 -27.36 17.30
C ALA A 145 5.30 -27.24 16.08
N TRP A 146 4.97 -26.33 15.16
CA TRP A 146 5.79 -25.98 14.01
C TRP A 146 6.59 -24.73 14.31
N THR A 147 7.91 -24.86 14.42
CA THR A 147 8.79 -23.71 14.61
C THR A 147 9.38 -23.29 13.28
N THR A 148 9.04 -22.09 12.84
CA THR A 148 9.70 -21.41 11.72
C THR A 148 10.96 -20.73 12.25
N PRO A 149 12.18 -21.08 11.77
CA PRO A 149 13.41 -20.46 12.23
C PRO A 149 13.44 -18.94 12.02
N ALA A 150 14.19 -18.23 12.85
CA ALA A 150 14.50 -16.83 12.62
C ALA A 150 15.14 -16.64 11.22
N GLY A 151 14.84 -15.52 10.56
CA GLY A 151 15.32 -15.24 9.20
C GLY A 151 14.51 -15.90 8.09
N THR A 152 13.49 -16.71 8.40
CA THR A 152 12.63 -17.29 7.37
C THR A 152 11.71 -16.24 6.75
N ALA A 153 11.76 -16.08 5.42
CA ALA A 153 10.82 -15.27 4.66
C ALA A 153 9.49 -16.01 4.53
N SER A 154 8.44 -15.48 5.15
CA SER A 154 7.08 -16.01 5.04
C SER A 154 6.26 -15.16 4.09
N LEU A 155 5.69 -15.81 3.08
CA LEU A 155 4.63 -15.24 2.24
C LEU A 155 3.32 -15.33 3.02
N ALA A 156 2.50 -14.27 2.94
CA ALA A 156 1.20 -14.19 3.62
C ALA A 156 0.11 -15.14 3.06
N ALA A 157 0.52 -16.34 2.62
CA ALA A 157 -0.33 -17.48 2.26
C ALA A 157 -1.16 -18.00 3.44
N VAL A 158 -0.76 -17.69 4.67
CA VAL A 158 -1.56 -17.93 5.88
C VAL A 158 -2.97 -17.36 5.77
N PHE A 159 -3.13 -16.11 5.31
CA PHE A 159 -4.47 -15.49 5.20
C PHE A 159 -5.31 -16.01 4.01
N ALA A 160 -4.73 -16.83 3.13
CA ALA A 160 -5.48 -17.52 2.07
C ALA A 160 -6.02 -18.88 2.52
N LYS A 161 -5.58 -19.37 3.69
CA LYS A 161 -5.97 -20.67 4.25
C LYS A 161 -6.69 -20.53 5.59
N PHE A 162 -6.41 -19.48 6.35
CA PHE A 162 -6.95 -19.29 7.69
C PHE A 162 -7.68 -17.94 7.77
N GLY A 163 -8.91 -17.98 8.27
CA GLY A 163 -9.75 -16.81 8.51
C GLY A 163 -9.49 -16.18 9.87
N SER A 164 -10.06 -15.02 10.14
CA SER A 164 -10.15 -14.44 11.49
C SER A 164 -11.50 -14.77 12.13
N VAL A 165 -11.66 -14.53 13.43
CA VAL A 165 -12.95 -14.73 14.12
C VAL A 165 -14.09 -13.96 13.44
N ALA A 166 -13.80 -12.76 12.92
CA ALA A 166 -14.80 -11.89 12.30
C ALA A 166 -15.01 -12.15 10.81
N VAL A 167 -14.00 -12.70 10.11
CA VAL A 167 -14.01 -12.87 8.65
C VAL A 167 -13.40 -14.23 8.31
N ARG A 168 -14.26 -15.20 7.97
CA ARG A 168 -13.91 -16.58 7.62
C ARG A 168 -14.77 -17.07 6.44
N ASP A 169 -14.15 -17.70 5.46
CA ASP A 169 -14.82 -18.47 4.40
C ASP A 169 -14.99 -19.95 4.83
N LYS A 170 -15.98 -20.64 4.28
CA LYS A 170 -16.22 -22.08 4.50
C LYS A 170 -15.03 -22.95 4.10
N LYS A 171 -14.15 -22.44 3.24
CA LYS A 171 -12.93 -23.11 2.77
C LYS A 171 -11.72 -22.90 3.70
N ASP A 172 -11.83 -22.01 4.69
CA ASP A 172 -10.73 -21.73 5.63
C ASP A 172 -10.56 -22.89 6.60
N ILE A 173 -9.32 -23.38 6.69
CA ILE A 173 -8.92 -24.54 7.49
C ILE A 173 -8.80 -24.25 8.99
N GLY A 174 -8.88 -22.97 9.41
CA GLY A 174 -8.86 -22.60 10.83
C GLY A 174 -8.99 -21.10 11.04
N ILE A 175 -8.98 -20.70 12.31
CA ILE A 175 -9.18 -19.34 12.80
C ILE A 175 -7.87 -18.82 13.43
N LEU A 176 -7.39 -17.69 12.93
CA LEU A 176 -6.28 -16.94 13.50
C LEU A 176 -6.78 -16.10 14.68
N LYS A 177 -6.26 -16.37 15.88
CA LYS A 177 -6.45 -15.53 17.08
C LYS A 177 -5.15 -14.91 17.53
N LEU A 178 -5.18 -13.61 17.81
CA LEU A 178 -4.05 -12.92 18.42
C LEU A 178 -3.82 -13.47 19.83
N SER A 179 -2.56 -13.74 20.19
CA SER A 179 -2.21 -14.24 21.52
C SER A 179 -1.01 -13.50 22.11
N ASN A 180 -1.10 -13.17 23.39
CA ASN A 180 -0.01 -12.56 24.16
C ASN A 180 0.60 -11.30 23.51
N MET A 181 -0.25 -10.45 22.92
CA MET A 181 0.15 -9.19 22.28
C MET A 181 -0.39 -7.97 23.01
N THR A 182 0.33 -6.86 22.91
CA THR A 182 -0.18 -5.52 23.26
C THR A 182 -0.32 -4.66 22.00
N ILE A 183 -1.02 -3.54 22.10
CA ILE A 183 -1.17 -2.59 20.98
C ILE A 183 0.19 -2.06 20.49
N ASP A 184 1.17 -1.97 21.38
CA ASP A 184 2.53 -1.53 21.06
C ASP A 184 3.27 -2.51 20.13
N ASP A 185 2.85 -3.79 20.08
CA ASP A 185 3.43 -4.79 19.18
C ASP A 185 2.97 -4.64 17.72
N VAL A 186 1.91 -3.86 17.47
CA VAL A 186 1.34 -3.62 16.12
C VAL A 186 1.34 -2.15 15.71
N LYS A 187 1.61 -1.25 16.65
CA LYS A 187 1.69 0.18 16.36
C LYS A 187 2.86 0.46 15.44
N LEU A 188 2.61 1.26 14.40
CA LEU A 188 3.68 1.78 13.55
C LEU A 188 4.69 2.53 14.41
N TRP A 189 5.94 2.09 14.36
CA TRP A 189 7.00 2.68 15.18
C TRP A 189 7.51 4.00 14.61
N GLY A 190 7.46 4.15 13.29
CA GLY A 190 7.79 5.38 12.58
C GLY A 190 6.83 5.59 11.42
N ASP A 191 6.71 6.84 10.99
CA ASP A 191 5.94 7.21 9.80
C ASP A 191 6.79 6.93 8.56
N CYS A 192 6.52 5.78 7.94
CA CYS A 192 7.26 5.22 6.82
C CYS A 192 6.28 4.57 5.84
N PHE A 193 6.56 4.61 4.54
CA PHE A 193 5.66 4.01 3.54
C PHE A 193 5.53 2.49 3.72
N LEU A 194 6.60 1.81 4.14
CA LEU A 194 6.55 0.42 4.56
C LEU A 194 6.58 0.31 6.07
N PRO A 195 5.61 -0.35 6.71
CA PRO A 195 5.50 -0.40 8.16
C PRO A 195 6.73 -1.03 8.82
N ILE A 196 7.36 -0.30 9.74
CA ILE A 196 8.50 -0.75 10.53
C ILE A 196 8.02 -1.15 11.93
N GLN A 197 8.52 -2.28 12.43
CA GLN A 197 8.25 -2.75 13.79
C GLN A 197 9.12 -2.00 14.82
N LYS A 198 8.57 -1.78 16.01
CA LYS A 198 9.31 -1.20 17.13
C LYS A 198 10.48 -2.12 17.54
N PRO A 199 11.70 -1.58 17.75
CA PRO A 199 12.81 -2.35 18.30
C PRO A 199 12.42 -3.02 19.62
N GLY A 200 12.61 -4.34 19.71
CA GLY A 200 12.22 -5.14 20.88
C GLY A 200 10.74 -5.54 20.93
N SER A 201 9.93 -5.23 19.92
CA SER A 201 8.58 -5.77 19.80
C SER A 201 8.61 -7.29 19.69
N ARG A 202 7.61 -7.94 20.29
CA ARG A 202 7.40 -9.39 20.16
C ARG A 202 6.72 -9.76 18.84
N GLY A 203 6.35 -8.76 18.04
CA GLY A 203 5.67 -8.89 16.76
C GLY A 203 4.25 -9.44 16.88
N VAL A 204 3.65 -9.75 15.72
CA VAL A 204 2.33 -10.38 15.65
C VAL A 204 2.44 -11.85 16.01
N ARG A 205 1.77 -12.25 17.10
CA ARG A 205 1.66 -13.63 17.55
C ARG A 205 0.25 -14.14 17.36
N ILE A 206 0.13 -15.28 16.71
CA ILE A 206 -1.13 -15.85 16.29
C ILE A 206 -1.18 -17.30 16.75
N THR A 207 -2.29 -17.67 17.36
CA THR A 207 -2.68 -19.06 17.63
C THR A 207 -3.70 -19.46 16.58
N VAL A 208 -3.58 -20.68 16.07
CA VAL A 208 -4.54 -21.24 15.11
C VAL A 208 -5.51 -22.13 15.88
N GLU A 209 -6.78 -21.76 15.87
CA GLU A 209 -7.88 -22.59 16.38
C GLU A 209 -8.66 -23.18 15.21
N GLU A 210 -8.74 -24.50 15.10
CA GLU A 210 -9.57 -25.16 14.07
C GLU A 210 -11.06 -25.22 14.41
#